data_AF-A0A2V8Y3S6-F1
#
_entry.id   AF-A0A2V8Y3S6-F1
#
_cell.length_a   1.000
_cell.length_b   1.000
_cell.length_c   1.000
_cell.angle_alpha   90.00
_cell.angle_beta   90.00
_cell.angle_gamma   90.00
#
_symmetry.space_group_name_H-M   'P 1'
#
loop_
_entity.id
_entity.type
_entity.pdbx_description
1 polymer ?
#
loop_
_entity_poly.entity_id
_entity_poly.type
_entity_poly.pdbx_seq_one_letter_code
_entity_poly.pdbx_strand_id
1 'polypeptide(L)'
;MGPGVALFDYDNDGRLDVFVVNGAPLKDPMPKATIPEKTGPKYWNRLYHQKADGTFEDVTERAGMQGAGYGMGVAVGDYDNDGYEDLYVTAYGGNKLYHNNGDGTFTDVTEKAGVSGSGWSTSAAWIDLDGDGLLDLVVLRYVQWDFDDLW
;
A
#
# COMPACT_ATOMS: atom_id res chain seq x y z
N MET A 1 4.83 -5.93 13.52
CA MET A 1 5.03 -6.64 12.25
C MET A 1 5.85 -5.75 11.33
N GLY A 2 6.71 -6.34 10.51
CA GLY A 2 7.47 -5.60 9.50
C GLY A 2 6.60 -5.23 8.31
N PRO A 3 6.90 -4.13 7.61
CA PRO A 3 6.13 -3.71 6.47
C PRO A 3 6.46 -4.53 5.21
N GLY A 4 5.48 -4.67 4.30
CA GLY A 4 5.62 -5.42 3.05
C GLY A 4 6.52 -4.76 2.00
N VAL A 5 6.96 -5.57 1.05
CA VAL A 5 7.74 -5.16 -0.14
C VAL A 5 7.04 -5.70 -1.37
N ALA A 6 6.98 -4.89 -2.43
CA ALA A 6 6.53 -5.28 -3.77
C ALA A 6 7.67 -5.09 -4.77
N LEU A 7 7.76 -6.03 -5.72
CA LEU A 7 8.56 -5.91 -6.94
C LEU A 7 7.59 -5.87 -8.12
N PHE A 8 7.64 -4.82 -8.92
CA PHE A 8 6.73 -4.60 -10.06
C PHE A 8 7.35 -3.56 -11.01
N ASP A 9 6.88 -3.50 -12.26
CA ASP A 9 7.38 -2.59 -13.29
C ASP A 9 6.49 -1.34 -13.34
N TYR A 10 6.79 -0.31 -12.54
CA TYR A 10 5.81 0.79 -12.33
C TYR A 10 5.67 1.71 -13.54
N ASP A 11 6.64 1.69 -14.46
CA ASP A 11 6.68 2.52 -15.66
C ASP A 11 6.73 1.72 -16.97
N ASN A 12 6.48 0.40 -16.91
CA ASN A 12 6.40 -0.50 -18.06
C ASN A 12 7.68 -0.53 -18.92
N ASP A 13 8.84 -0.38 -18.30
CA ASP A 13 10.14 -0.33 -18.98
C ASP A 13 10.82 -1.71 -19.12
N GLY A 14 10.18 -2.76 -18.62
CA GLY A 14 10.63 -4.14 -18.59
C GLY A 14 11.54 -4.50 -17.42
N ARG A 15 11.71 -3.63 -16.43
CA ARG A 15 12.53 -3.85 -15.23
C ARG A 15 11.67 -3.81 -13.98
N LEU A 16 12.06 -4.59 -12.97
CA LEU A 16 11.36 -4.60 -11.70
C LEU A 16 11.89 -3.49 -10.80
N ASP A 17 11.00 -2.62 -10.40
CA ASP A 17 11.18 -1.59 -9.39
C ASP A 17 10.84 -2.11 -8.00
N VAL A 18 11.18 -1.35 -6.97
CA VAL A 18 10.99 -1.77 -5.58
C VAL A 18 10.10 -0.77 -4.85
N PHE A 19 8.96 -1.25 -4.36
CA PHE A 19 8.14 -0.51 -3.40
C PHE A 19 8.27 -1.12 -2.01
N VAL A 20 8.62 -0.28 -1.03
CA VAL A 20 8.77 -0.64 0.37
C VAL A 20 7.74 0.12 1.19
N VAL A 21 6.83 -0.62 1.81
CA VAL A 21 5.89 -0.05 2.78
C VAL A 21 6.68 0.37 4.03
N ASN A 22 6.25 1.41 4.72
CA ASN A 22 6.86 1.85 5.96
C ASN A 22 5.80 2.18 7.00
N GLY A 23 6.21 2.23 8.26
CA GLY A 23 5.35 2.64 9.37
C GLY A 23 5.24 4.16 9.50
N ALA A 24 4.77 4.58 10.66
CA ALA A 24 4.69 5.96 11.10
C ALA A 24 5.25 6.06 12.54
N PRO A 25 5.65 7.25 13.01
CA PRO A 25 6.14 7.44 14.37
C PRO A 25 5.09 7.00 15.40
N LEU A 26 5.54 6.19 16.36
CA LEU A 26 4.74 5.80 17.52
C LEU A 26 5.22 6.58 18.75
N LYS A 27 4.28 6.90 19.65
CA LYS A 27 4.54 7.47 20.98
C LYS A 27 4.28 6.41 22.04
N ASP A 28 4.91 6.52 23.20
CA ASP A 28 4.64 5.65 24.33
C ASP A 28 4.28 6.48 25.58
N PRO A 29 3.03 6.41 26.08
CA PRO A 29 1.90 5.66 25.52
C PRO A 29 1.31 6.33 24.26
N MET A 30 0.79 5.53 23.33
CA MET A 30 -0.09 6.05 22.26
C MET A 30 -1.47 6.36 22.85
N PRO A 31 -2.05 7.55 22.60
CA PRO A 31 -3.43 7.80 22.98
C PRO A 31 -4.37 6.82 22.24
N LYS A 32 -5.39 6.32 22.94
CA LYS A 32 -6.39 5.41 22.35
C LYS A 32 -7.02 6.04 21.10
N ALA A 33 -7.35 5.19 20.12
CA ALA A 33 -7.96 5.58 18.84
C ALA A 33 -7.13 6.56 17.98
N THR A 34 -5.85 6.78 18.30
CA THR A 34 -4.97 7.60 17.44
C THR A 34 -4.44 6.76 16.28
N ILE A 35 -4.59 7.26 15.06
CA ILE A 35 -3.95 6.71 13.86
C ILE A 35 -2.57 7.39 13.73
N PRO A 36 -1.45 6.65 13.71
CA PRO A 36 -0.13 7.23 13.52
C PRO A 36 0.02 7.81 12.12
N GLU A 37 0.49 9.05 12.01
CA GLU A 37 0.69 9.74 10.73
C GLU A 37 2.16 9.85 10.35
N LYS A 38 2.48 9.71 9.07
CA LYS A 38 3.85 9.88 8.56
C LYS A 38 4.23 11.36 8.60
N THR A 39 5.24 11.71 9.40
CA THR A 39 5.62 13.12 9.65
C THR A 39 6.78 13.64 8.79
N GLY A 40 7.25 12.85 7.83
CA GLY A 40 8.31 13.26 6.90
C GLY A 40 9.05 12.09 6.25
N PRO A 41 10.09 12.37 5.45
CA PRO A 41 10.78 11.37 4.61
C PRO A 41 11.29 10.13 5.35
N LYS A 42 11.62 10.25 6.64
CA LYS A 42 12.02 9.11 7.47
C LYS A 42 10.94 8.02 7.57
N TYR A 43 9.67 8.40 7.50
CA TYR A 43 8.52 7.52 7.68
C TYR A 43 7.77 7.25 6.38
N TRP A 44 8.14 7.89 5.28
CA TRP A 44 7.53 7.61 3.98
C TRP A 44 7.73 6.16 3.58
N ASN A 45 6.76 5.63 2.83
CA ASN A 45 7.04 4.47 1.98
C ASN A 45 8.16 4.84 1.00
N ARG A 46 8.71 3.86 0.30
CA ARG A 46 9.76 4.10 -0.70
C ARG A 46 9.40 3.44 -2.01
N LEU A 47 9.48 4.20 -3.10
CA LEU A 47 9.48 3.66 -4.46
C LEU A 47 10.86 3.92 -5.06
N TYR A 48 11.51 2.85 -5.50
CA TYR A 48 12.82 2.89 -6.13
C TYR A 48 12.72 2.39 -7.56
N HIS A 49 13.08 3.26 -8.51
CA HIS A 49 13.13 2.92 -9.93
C HIS A 49 14.46 2.22 -10.28
N GLN A 50 14.41 1.06 -10.94
CA GLN A 50 15.58 0.37 -11.44
C GLN A 50 16.01 0.95 -12.79
N LYS A 51 17.19 1.56 -12.83
CA LYS A 51 17.81 2.05 -14.08
C LYS A 51 18.42 0.89 -14.88
N ALA A 52 18.61 1.11 -16.18
CA ALA A 52 19.20 0.11 -17.09
C ALA A 52 20.62 -0.37 -16.70
N ASP A 53 21.35 0.39 -15.87
CA ASP A 53 22.65 -0.01 -15.32
C ASP A 53 22.56 -0.89 -14.07
N GLY A 54 21.34 -1.25 -13.64
CA GLY A 54 21.05 -2.05 -12.45
C GLY A 54 21.06 -1.27 -11.14
N THR A 55 21.29 0.04 -11.16
CA THR A 55 21.23 0.89 -9.96
C THR A 55 19.82 1.45 -9.75
N PHE A 56 19.54 1.90 -8.53
CA PHE A 56 18.20 2.37 -8.14
C PHE A 56 18.17 3.87 -7.88
N GLU A 57 17.09 4.54 -8.29
CA GLU A 57 16.78 5.93 -7.99
C GLU A 57 15.57 6.01 -7.04
N ASP A 58 15.63 6.83 -5.98
CA ASP A 58 14.46 7.08 -5.12
C ASP A 58 13.51 8.06 -5.83
N VAL A 59 12.34 7.57 -6.21
CA VAL A 59 11.33 8.32 -6.97
C VAL A 59 10.08 8.61 -6.13
N THR A 60 10.12 8.29 -4.83
CA THR A 60 8.98 8.33 -3.91
C THR A 60 8.19 9.62 -3.99
N GLU A 61 8.87 10.77 -3.92
CA GLU A 61 8.22 12.07 -3.85
C GLU A 61 7.63 12.48 -5.20
N ARG A 62 8.39 12.30 -6.28
CA ARG A 62 7.91 12.62 -7.65
C ARG A 62 6.76 11.72 -8.09
N ALA A 63 6.72 10.48 -7.60
CA ALA A 63 5.66 9.52 -7.90
C ALA A 63 4.43 9.68 -6.99
N GLY A 64 4.46 10.51 -5.94
CA GLY A 64 3.34 10.66 -5.01
C GLY A 64 3.17 9.50 -4.02
N MET A 65 4.23 8.72 -3.79
CA MET A 65 4.20 7.46 -3.04
C MET A 65 4.70 7.58 -1.60
N GLN A 66 4.63 8.76 -0.99
CA GLN A 66 5.03 8.98 0.41
C GLN A 66 4.21 8.12 1.39
N GLY A 67 2.95 7.88 1.05
CA GLY A 67 2.00 7.14 1.88
C GLY A 67 1.40 7.95 3.03
N ALA A 68 0.49 7.32 3.75
CA ALA A 68 -0.09 7.80 5.01
C ALA A 68 -0.18 6.65 6.01
N GLY A 69 -0.48 6.96 7.28
CA GLY A 69 -0.73 5.92 8.27
C GLY A 69 0.49 5.05 8.64
N TYR A 70 0.21 3.99 9.39
CA TYR A 70 1.19 2.94 9.70
C TYR A 70 0.95 1.73 8.79
N GLY A 71 1.74 1.62 7.72
CA GLY A 71 1.62 0.55 6.72
C GLY A 71 2.05 -0.83 7.22
N MET A 72 1.47 -1.88 6.64
CA MET A 72 1.68 -3.29 7.00
C MET A 72 2.10 -4.14 5.80
N GLY A 73 1.36 -4.10 4.70
CA GLY A 73 1.58 -4.93 3.53
C GLY A 73 1.20 -4.20 2.24
N VAL A 74 1.52 -4.81 1.12
CA VAL A 74 1.17 -4.31 -0.21
C VAL A 74 0.75 -5.48 -1.10
N ALA A 75 -0.26 -5.25 -1.93
CA ALA A 75 -0.65 -6.11 -3.03
C ALA A 75 -0.55 -5.31 -4.34
N VAL A 76 -0.04 -5.94 -5.39
CA VAL A 76 0.14 -5.36 -6.72
C VAL A 76 -0.85 -6.00 -7.67
N GLY A 77 -1.56 -5.19 -8.47
CA GLY A 77 -2.47 -5.67 -9.49
C GLY A 77 -3.05 -4.52 -10.30
N ASP A 78 -3.18 -4.71 -11.61
CA ASP A 78 -3.89 -3.82 -12.54
C ASP A 78 -5.40 -4.06 -12.35
N TYR A 79 -6.03 -3.31 -11.44
CA TYR A 79 -7.42 -3.61 -11.04
C TYR A 79 -8.44 -3.05 -12.03
N ASP A 80 -8.05 -2.08 -12.85
CA ASP A 80 -8.92 -1.45 -13.86
C ASP A 80 -8.55 -1.81 -15.31
N ASN A 81 -7.62 -2.73 -15.50
CA ASN A 81 -7.16 -3.27 -16.78
C ASN A 81 -6.65 -2.18 -17.73
N ASP A 82 -5.97 -1.17 -17.20
CA ASP A 82 -5.40 -0.08 -17.98
C ASP A 82 -3.97 -0.37 -18.50
N GLY A 83 -3.40 -1.49 -18.06
CA GLY A 83 -2.07 -1.95 -18.43
C GLY A 83 -0.95 -1.45 -17.52
N TYR A 84 -1.26 -0.77 -16.41
CA TYR A 84 -0.30 -0.31 -15.41
C TYR A 84 -0.66 -0.88 -14.05
N GLU A 85 0.29 -1.52 -13.37
CA GLU A 85 -0.04 -2.12 -12.07
C GLU A 85 -0.29 -1.07 -10.97
N ASP A 86 -1.38 -1.24 -10.24
CA ASP A 86 -1.76 -0.46 -9.09
C ASP A 86 -1.30 -1.10 -7.77
N LEU A 87 -1.35 -0.32 -6.69
CA LEU A 87 -0.91 -0.76 -5.36
C LEU A 87 -2.01 -0.61 -4.30
N TYR A 88 -2.35 -1.72 -3.65
CA TYR A 88 -3.16 -1.70 -2.43
C TYR A 88 -2.28 -1.89 -1.19
N VAL A 89 -2.16 -0.85 -0.37
CA VAL A 89 -1.36 -0.83 0.86
C VAL A 89 -2.27 -1.03 2.06
N THR A 90 -2.06 -2.13 2.80
CA THR A 90 -2.75 -2.37 4.07
C THR A 90 -2.09 -1.58 5.19
N ALA A 91 -2.91 -1.09 6.14
CA ALA A 91 -2.41 -0.27 7.25
C ALA A 91 -3.26 -0.42 8.52
N TYR A 92 -2.75 0.16 9.61
CA TYR A 92 -3.53 0.48 10.79
C TYR A 92 -4.27 1.81 10.59
N GLY A 93 -5.58 1.82 10.87
CA GLY A 93 -6.46 2.99 10.78
C GLY A 93 -7.19 3.13 9.44
N GLY A 94 -6.72 2.46 8.39
CA GLY A 94 -7.28 2.52 7.04
C GLY A 94 -6.22 2.14 6.01
N ASN A 95 -6.65 1.51 4.93
CA ASN A 95 -5.82 1.07 3.81
C ASN A 95 -5.75 2.17 2.75
N LYS A 96 -4.89 1.94 1.74
CA LYS A 96 -4.72 2.85 0.61
C LYS A 96 -4.73 2.10 -0.71
N LEU A 97 -5.50 2.57 -1.69
CA LEU A 97 -5.44 2.17 -3.08
C LEU A 97 -4.80 3.29 -3.89
N TYR A 98 -3.63 3.03 -4.45
CA TYR A 98 -2.90 3.92 -5.34
C TYR A 98 -3.09 3.46 -6.77
N HIS A 99 -3.76 4.28 -7.56
CA HIS A 99 -3.89 4.06 -9.00
C HIS A 99 -2.65 4.57 -9.72
N ASN A 100 -2.06 3.77 -10.61
CA ASN A 100 -0.94 4.19 -11.45
C ASN A 100 -1.46 5.01 -12.63
N ASN A 101 -1.02 6.26 -12.76
CA ASN A 101 -1.53 7.15 -13.81
C ASN A 101 -0.88 6.90 -15.19
N GLY A 102 0.07 5.96 -15.29
CA GLY A 102 0.80 5.65 -16.52
C GLY A 102 1.85 6.69 -16.94
N ASP A 103 2.08 7.71 -16.11
CA ASP A 103 3.08 8.77 -16.32
C ASP A 103 4.19 8.77 -15.25
N GLY A 104 4.28 7.67 -14.50
CA GLY A 104 5.22 7.49 -13.39
C GLY A 104 4.77 8.15 -12.09
N THR A 105 3.50 8.56 -11.99
CA THR A 105 2.87 9.08 -10.77
C THR A 105 1.68 8.22 -10.34
N PHE A 106 1.33 8.31 -9.06
CA PHE A 106 0.21 7.58 -8.48
C PHE A 106 -0.82 8.52 -7.86
N THR A 107 -2.09 8.14 -7.93
CA THR A 107 -3.21 8.84 -7.31
C THR A 107 -3.82 7.99 -6.19
N ASP A 108 -3.98 8.54 -4.99
CA ASP A 108 -4.79 7.90 -3.94
C ASP A 108 -6.28 7.96 -4.32
N VAL A 109 -6.83 6.82 -4.74
CA VAL A 109 -8.24 6.66 -5.14
C VAL A 109 -9.08 5.93 -4.09
N THR A 110 -8.53 5.71 -2.89
CA THR A 110 -9.11 4.88 -1.83
C THR A 110 -10.57 5.18 -1.52
N GLU A 111 -10.89 6.47 -1.31
CA GLU A 111 -12.26 6.91 -0.96
C GLU A 111 -13.21 6.76 -2.16
N LYS A 112 -12.74 7.10 -3.36
CA LYS A 112 -13.53 6.97 -4.60
C LYS A 112 -13.88 5.51 -4.88
N ALA A 113 -12.94 4.60 -4.62
CA ALA A 113 -13.12 3.16 -4.79
C ALA A 113 -13.87 2.50 -3.62
N GLY A 114 -14.06 3.18 -2.49
CA GLY A 114 -14.79 2.64 -1.34
C GLY A 114 -14.04 1.54 -0.57
N VAL A 115 -12.71 1.49 -0.69
CA VAL A 115 -11.85 0.40 -0.17
C VAL A 115 -10.97 0.84 1.01
N SER A 116 -11.32 1.94 1.68
CA SER A 116 -10.56 2.46 2.83
C SER A 116 -10.44 1.47 3.97
N GLY A 117 -11.53 0.77 4.31
CA GLY A 117 -11.55 -0.08 5.50
C GLY A 117 -11.28 0.71 6.79
N SER A 118 -10.90 0.00 7.85
CA SER A 118 -10.67 0.56 9.20
C SER A 118 -9.88 -0.43 10.07
N GLY A 119 -9.65 -0.14 11.35
CA GLY A 119 -9.00 -1.09 12.26
C GLY A 119 -7.59 -1.46 11.80
N TRP A 120 -7.23 -2.74 11.73
CA TRP A 120 -5.88 -3.17 11.36
C TRP A 120 -5.91 -4.24 10.28
N SER A 121 -5.48 -3.88 9.06
CA SER A 121 -5.30 -4.82 7.95
C SER A 121 -3.87 -5.33 7.88
N THR A 122 -3.65 -6.61 7.58
CA THR A 122 -2.33 -7.24 7.59
C THR A 122 -1.81 -7.57 6.20
N SER A 123 -2.68 -8.02 5.32
CA SER A 123 -2.33 -8.49 3.98
C SER A 123 -3.52 -8.35 3.05
N ALA A 124 -3.24 -8.26 1.76
CA ALA A 124 -4.25 -8.26 0.71
C ALA A 124 -3.75 -9.10 -0.47
N ALA A 125 -4.68 -9.50 -1.33
CA ALA A 125 -4.39 -10.14 -2.60
C ALA A 125 -5.42 -9.68 -3.64
N TRP A 126 -4.95 -9.55 -4.87
CA TRP A 126 -5.79 -9.39 -6.04
C TRP A 126 -6.00 -10.74 -6.72
N ILE A 127 -7.24 -11.06 -7.08
CA ILE A 127 -7.61 -12.32 -7.72
C ILE A 127 -8.92 -12.15 -8.47
N ASP A 128 -9.03 -12.66 -9.68
CA ASP A 128 -10.31 -12.75 -10.40
C ASP A 128 -11.12 -13.94 -9.85
N LEU A 129 -12.06 -13.68 -8.94
CA LEU A 129 -12.83 -14.73 -8.24
C LEU A 129 -14.07 -15.17 -9.01
N ASP A 130 -14.68 -14.28 -9.77
CA ASP A 130 -15.92 -14.55 -10.49
C ASP A 130 -15.73 -14.83 -11.99
N GLY A 131 -14.50 -14.65 -12.50
CA GLY A 131 -14.11 -14.95 -13.87
C GLY A 131 -14.54 -13.90 -14.88
N ASP A 132 -14.82 -12.66 -14.45
CA ASP A 132 -15.23 -11.58 -15.35
C ASP A 132 -14.04 -10.85 -16.01
N GLY A 133 -12.81 -11.18 -15.57
CA GLY A 133 -11.56 -10.61 -16.07
C GLY A 133 -11.14 -9.30 -15.39
N LEU A 134 -11.87 -8.84 -14.38
CA LEU A 134 -11.46 -7.78 -13.46
C LEU A 134 -10.94 -8.41 -12.16
N LEU A 135 -9.94 -7.78 -11.54
CA LEU A 135 -9.38 -8.30 -10.30
C LEU A 135 -10.25 -7.92 -9.10
N ASP A 136 -10.61 -8.92 -8.29
CA ASP A 136 -11.22 -8.72 -6.98
C ASP A 136 -10.17 -8.51 -5.89
N LEU A 137 -10.54 -7.71 -4.89
CA LEU A 137 -9.70 -7.43 -3.73
C LEU A 137 -10.08 -8.28 -2.52
N VAL A 138 -9.17 -9.11 -2.04
CA VAL A 138 -9.29 -9.83 -0.77
C VAL A 138 -8.39 -9.19 0.28
N VAL A 139 -8.96 -8.74 1.40
CA VAL A 139 -8.20 -8.09 2.49
C VAL A 139 -8.33 -8.87 3.79
N LEU A 140 -7.19 -9.28 4.35
CA LEU A 140 -7.10 -9.91 5.66
C LEU A 140 -6.85 -8.86 6.74
N ARG A 141 -7.63 -8.95 7.81
CA ARG A 141 -7.66 -7.98 8.90
C ARG A 141 -7.53 -8.71 10.22
N TYR A 142 -6.86 -8.09 11.19
CA TYR A 142 -6.94 -8.58 12.56
C TYR A 142 -8.40 -8.56 13.00
N VAL A 143 -8.80 -9.63 13.67
CA VAL A 143 -10.07 -9.69 14.38
C VAL A 143 -10.08 -8.55 15.40
N GLN A 144 -11.23 -7.92 15.59
CA GLN A 144 -11.43 -7.07 16.75
C GLN A 144 -11.29 -7.97 17.98
N TRP A 145 -10.14 -7.89 18.66
CA TRP A 145 -9.85 -8.70 19.84
C TRP A 145 -10.08 -7.88 21.10
N ASP A 146 -10.90 -8.43 21.98
CA ASP A 146 -11.28 -7.86 23.26
C ASP A 146 -10.86 -8.85 24.36
N PHE A 147 -10.38 -8.35 25.50
CA PHE A 147 -10.12 -9.16 26.69
C PHE A 147 -11.41 -9.72 27.31
N ASP A 148 -12.56 -9.11 27.01
CA ASP A 148 -13.89 -9.58 27.41
C ASP A 148 -14.38 -10.76 26.55
N ASP A 149 -13.69 -11.11 25.46
CA ASP A 149 -14.03 -12.22 24.55
C ASP A 149 -13.33 -13.55 24.94
N LEU A 150 -12.88 -13.62 26.19
CA LEU A 150 -12.55 -14.85 26.87
C LEU A 150 -13.74 -15.15 27.79
N TRP A 151 -14.52 -16.18 27.44
CA TRP A 151 -15.69 -16.76 28.15
C TRP A 151 -17.07 -16.18 27.80
#